data_AF-A0A970JQC3-F1
#
_entry.id   AF-A0A970JQC3-F1
#
_cell.length_a   1.000
_cell.length_b   1.000
_cell.length_c   1.000
_cell.angle_alpha   90.00
_cell.angle_beta   90.00
_cell.angle_gamma   90.00
#
_symmetry.space_group_name_H-M   'P 1'
#
loop_
_entity.id
_entity.type
_entity.pdbx_description
1 polymer ?
#
loop_
_entity_poly.entity_id
_entity_poly.type
_entity_poly.pdbx_seq_one_letter_code
_entity_poly.pdbx_strand_id
1 'polypeptide(L)'
;MPLLSLIVFCFFLLFFYRFVFKQKTSNRTHLIFLSLLWFSLSISSTLILIEALHHSYFFLVPLSFFILFYFFYRQKKAQLINGMWFNLFLASFFIYLIYHMVLTKSWIGTIFIIALGLLGILYAFFGSLSLILLLYWNAIIVWRRERFALGNLLTLILALFLTFLLIYNHFIVEILPEWLAILFAFVPLSFSYFAIVFLNFLTISLIYQLNQPPFKQDFIIVLGAGLLNGEKVTPLLASRVDRALEFYSHQKKQAEKGPKLIFSGGQGPDEKISEAQAMKNYALQKGIPEEDIILEDQSTTTFENMKFSKQIISKSQIAQPKTIFSSNNYHIFRAAIFAQMNQLNADGIAAKTARYFLPNAFLREFIAMVTMNKKRHLVFLLCLSFCLAILAFVSHINVY
;
A
#
# COMPACT_ATOMS: atom_id res chain seq x y z
N MET A 1 -21.71 28.87 -19.79
CA MET A 1 -21.40 27.57 -19.13
C MET A 1 -21.23 26.40 -20.10
N PRO A 2 -22.10 26.15 -21.10
CA PRO A 2 -21.96 24.99 -22.02
C PRO A 2 -20.79 25.13 -23.01
N LEU A 3 -20.53 26.35 -23.50
CA LEU A 3 -19.51 26.59 -24.52
C LEU A 3 -18.08 26.38 -23.99
N LEU A 4 -17.79 26.83 -22.77
CA LEU A 4 -16.48 26.70 -22.15
C LEU A 4 -16.17 25.23 -21.79
N SER A 5 -17.16 24.50 -21.27
CA SER A 5 -17.05 23.06 -21.00
C SER A 5 -16.90 22.25 -22.30
N LEU A 6 -17.59 22.64 -23.38
CA LEU A 6 -17.42 22.07 -24.71
C LEU A 6 -16.01 22.32 -25.28
N ILE A 7 -15.46 23.53 -25.12
CA ILE A 7 -14.11 23.87 -25.58
C ILE A 7 -13.06 23.03 -24.84
N VAL A 8 -13.15 22.95 -23.51
CA VAL A 8 -12.24 22.11 -22.69
C VAL A 8 -12.35 20.63 -23.07
N PHE A 9 -13.58 20.14 -23.33
CA PHE A 9 -13.83 18.76 -23.75
C PHE A 9 -13.32 18.46 -25.18
N CYS A 10 -13.45 19.39 -26.12
CA CYS A 10 -12.91 19.27 -27.48
C CYS A 10 -11.37 19.26 -27.49
N PHE A 11 -10.73 20.10 -26.66
CA PHE A 11 -9.28 20.06 -26.46
C PHE A 11 -8.82 18.73 -25.84
N PHE A 12 -9.59 18.21 -24.89
CA PHE A 12 -9.37 16.89 -24.29
C PHE A 12 -9.44 15.76 -25.33
N LEU A 13 -10.46 15.76 -26.20
CA LEU A 13 -10.62 14.76 -27.28
C LEU A 13 -9.50 14.84 -28.33
N LEU A 14 -9.10 16.03 -28.75
CA LEU A 14 -8.00 16.23 -29.71
C LEU A 14 -6.65 15.72 -29.16
N PHE A 15 -6.41 15.90 -27.87
CA PHE A 15 -5.22 15.40 -27.20
C PHE A 15 -5.28 13.88 -26.98
N PHE A 16 -6.44 13.34 -26.62
CA PHE A 16 -6.69 11.91 -26.48
C PHE A 16 -6.56 11.15 -27.83
N TYR A 17 -6.99 11.76 -28.94
CA TYR A 17 -6.79 11.21 -30.28
C TYR A 17 -5.29 11.08 -30.62
N ARG A 18 -4.48 12.11 -30.31
CA ARG A 18 -3.01 12.03 -30.43
C ARG A 18 -2.40 10.95 -29.53
N PHE A 19 -3.00 10.68 -28.37
CA PHE A 19 -2.59 9.65 -27.41
C PHE A 19 -2.85 8.22 -27.90
N VAL A 20 -3.99 7.94 -28.55
CA VAL A 20 -4.33 6.59 -29.02
C VAL A 20 -3.66 6.25 -30.36
N PHE A 21 -3.64 7.19 -31.30
CA PHE A 21 -3.34 6.86 -32.71
C PHE A 21 -1.92 7.18 -33.17
N LYS A 22 -1.10 7.83 -32.33
CA LYS A 22 0.23 8.28 -32.75
C LYS A 22 1.28 8.01 -31.66
N GLN A 23 1.86 6.79 -31.60
CA GLN A 23 3.14 6.65 -30.87
C GLN A 23 4.03 5.44 -31.19
N LYS A 24 5.29 5.75 -31.51
CA LYS A 24 6.48 4.89 -31.38
C LYS A 24 6.88 4.74 -29.91
N THR A 25 7.40 3.57 -29.56
CA THR A 25 7.54 2.99 -28.21
C THR A 25 8.50 3.67 -27.23
N SER A 26 9.42 4.54 -27.68
CA SER A 26 10.51 5.06 -26.81
C SER A 26 10.13 6.19 -25.85
N ASN A 27 9.04 6.93 -26.07
CA ASN A 27 8.71 8.15 -25.31
C ASN A 27 7.43 8.04 -24.45
N ARG A 28 6.93 6.82 -24.28
CA ARG A 28 5.59 6.54 -23.74
C ARG A 28 5.42 7.03 -22.29
N THR A 29 6.41 6.84 -21.43
CA THR A 29 6.31 7.17 -19.99
C THR A 29 6.28 8.69 -19.74
N HIS A 30 7.13 9.45 -20.45
CA HIS A 30 7.18 10.90 -20.34
C HIS A 30 5.88 11.56 -20.86
N LEU A 31 5.34 11.02 -21.96
CA LEU A 31 4.07 11.48 -22.52
C LEU A 31 2.87 11.12 -21.62
N ILE A 32 2.88 9.95 -20.98
CA ILE A 32 1.88 9.61 -19.94
C ILE A 32 1.94 10.61 -18.80
N PHE A 33 3.13 10.92 -18.28
CA PHE A 33 3.27 11.90 -17.20
C PHE A 33 2.73 13.28 -17.58
N LEU A 34 3.13 13.80 -18.75
CA LEU A 34 2.63 15.08 -19.27
C LEU A 34 1.10 15.07 -19.44
N SER A 35 0.53 13.97 -19.95
CA SER A 35 -0.92 13.84 -20.13
C SER A 35 -1.68 13.87 -18.81
N LEU A 36 -1.18 13.19 -17.78
CA LEU A 36 -1.76 13.17 -16.43
C LEU A 36 -1.63 14.53 -15.75
N LEU A 37 -0.50 15.20 -15.93
CA LEU A 37 -0.27 16.54 -15.41
C LEU A 37 -1.26 17.53 -16.04
N TRP A 38 -1.39 17.50 -17.38
CA TRP A 38 -2.29 18.39 -18.10
C TRP A 38 -3.75 18.12 -17.73
N PHE A 39 -4.17 16.85 -17.68
CA PHE A 39 -5.49 16.46 -17.20
C PHE A 39 -5.79 16.99 -15.79
N SER A 40 -4.83 16.85 -14.87
CA SER A 40 -4.98 17.32 -13.49
C SER A 40 -5.11 18.83 -13.43
N LEU A 41 -4.33 19.57 -14.21
CA LEU A 41 -4.41 21.02 -14.31
C LEU A 41 -5.76 21.46 -14.90
N SER A 42 -6.18 20.88 -16.01
CA SER A 42 -7.44 21.22 -16.68
C SER A 42 -8.67 20.99 -15.78
N ILE A 43 -8.70 19.86 -15.06
CA ILE A 43 -9.77 19.57 -14.10
C ILE A 43 -9.75 20.58 -12.95
N SER A 44 -8.58 20.83 -12.36
CA SER A 44 -8.44 21.76 -11.25
C SER A 44 -8.88 23.18 -11.63
N SER A 45 -8.45 23.67 -12.79
CA SER A 45 -8.86 24.99 -13.31
C SER A 45 -10.37 25.07 -13.55
N THR A 46 -10.98 24.01 -14.08
CA THR A 46 -12.43 23.97 -14.32
C THR A 46 -13.21 24.01 -13.01
N LEU A 47 -12.79 23.22 -12.02
CA LEU A 47 -13.43 23.16 -10.70
C LEU A 47 -13.32 24.49 -9.95
N ILE A 48 -12.14 25.12 -9.97
CA ILE A 48 -11.91 26.46 -9.39
C ILE A 48 -12.79 27.52 -10.07
N LEU A 49 -12.94 27.47 -11.39
CA LEU A 49 -13.80 28.41 -12.12
C LEU A 49 -15.27 28.23 -11.73
N ILE A 50 -15.75 26.99 -11.61
CA ILE A 50 -17.13 26.71 -11.17
C ILE A 50 -17.36 27.25 -9.77
N GLU A 51 -16.44 27.01 -8.82
CA GLU A 51 -16.49 27.56 -7.46
C GLU A 51 -16.56 29.09 -7.47
N ALA A 52 -15.70 29.75 -8.26
CA ALA A 52 -15.69 31.20 -8.37
C ALA A 52 -17.02 31.77 -8.92
N LEU A 53 -17.65 31.07 -9.87
CA LEU A 53 -18.93 31.47 -10.45
C LEU A 53 -20.12 31.26 -9.49
N HIS A 54 -20.02 30.29 -8.58
CA HIS A 54 -21.07 29.98 -7.60
C HIS A 54 -20.83 30.60 -6.22
N HIS A 55 -19.77 31.40 -6.06
CA HIS A 55 -19.36 31.99 -4.78
C HIS A 55 -19.24 30.95 -3.65
N SER A 56 -18.81 29.73 -3.98
CA SER A 56 -18.59 28.64 -3.03
C SER A 56 -17.09 28.36 -2.84
N TYR A 57 -16.75 27.62 -1.78
CA TYR A 57 -15.38 27.26 -1.43
C TYR A 57 -15.25 25.80 -0.97
N PHE A 58 -16.08 24.90 -1.49
CA PHE A 58 -16.14 23.50 -1.06
C PHE A 58 -14.84 22.72 -1.37
N PHE A 59 -14.07 23.15 -2.37
CA PHE A 59 -12.76 22.59 -2.69
C PHE A 59 -11.75 22.67 -1.54
N LEU A 60 -11.94 23.58 -0.59
CA LEU A 60 -11.09 23.72 0.59
C LEU A 60 -11.11 22.46 1.46
N VAL A 61 -12.22 21.71 1.49
CA VAL A 61 -12.34 20.48 2.27
C VAL A 61 -11.37 19.40 1.79
N PRO A 62 -11.42 18.90 0.54
CA PRO A 62 -10.43 17.93 0.06
C PRO A 62 -9.01 18.51 0.04
N LEU A 63 -8.85 19.80 -0.27
CA LEU A 63 -7.53 20.44 -0.24
C LEU A 63 -6.90 20.40 1.16
N SER A 64 -7.68 20.62 2.22
CA SER A 64 -7.19 20.57 3.60
C SER A 64 -6.64 19.18 3.97
N PHE A 65 -7.36 18.11 3.62
CA PHE A 65 -6.89 16.73 3.84
C PHE A 65 -5.66 16.40 3.00
N PHE A 66 -5.58 16.89 1.77
CA PHE A 66 -4.39 16.71 0.93
C PHE A 66 -3.17 17.44 1.51
N ILE A 67 -3.33 18.67 2.00
CA ILE A 67 -2.27 19.44 2.67
C ILE A 67 -1.79 18.70 3.92
N LEU A 68 -2.71 18.21 4.76
CA LEU A 68 -2.37 17.42 5.94
C LEU A 68 -1.61 16.15 5.57
N PHE A 69 -2.12 15.38 4.60
CA PHE A 69 -1.43 14.21 4.06
C PHE A 69 -0.01 14.56 3.61
N TYR A 70 0.14 15.58 2.77
CA TYR A 70 1.43 15.96 2.21
C TYR A 70 2.41 16.42 3.30
N PHE A 71 1.94 17.20 4.27
CA PHE A 71 2.74 17.68 5.40
C PHE A 71 3.27 16.51 6.25
N PHE A 72 2.40 15.59 6.68
CA PHE A 72 2.81 14.44 7.48
C PHE A 72 3.67 13.46 6.67
N TYR A 73 3.33 13.23 5.41
CA TYR A 73 4.08 12.33 4.52
C TYR A 73 5.51 12.84 4.25
N ARG A 74 5.70 14.16 4.10
CA ARG A 74 7.02 14.79 3.92
C ARG A 74 7.91 14.63 5.15
N GLN A 75 7.34 14.67 6.35
CA GLN A 75 8.11 14.49 7.59
C GLN A 75 8.49 13.02 7.79
N LYS A 76 7.50 12.13 7.69
CA LYS A 76 7.66 10.70 7.98
C LYS A 76 6.80 9.89 7.02
N LYS A 77 7.41 9.42 5.92
CA LYS A 77 6.75 8.62 4.88
C LYS A 77 6.13 7.33 5.43
N ALA A 78 6.83 6.67 6.35
CA ALA A 78 6.48 5.36 6.90
C ALA A 78 5.53 5.44 8.11
N GLN A 79 4.41 6.16 7.99
CA GLN A 79 3.40 6.27 9.04
C GLN A 79 2.01 5.83 8.56
N LEU A 80 1.34 5.00 9.36
CA LEU A 80 -0.01 4.52 9.05
C LEU A 80 -1.04 5.65 8.94
N ILE A 81 -0.86 6.77 9.66
CA ILE A 81 -1.79 7.91 9.64
C ILE A 81 -1.85 8.58 8.26
N ASN A 82 -0.78 8.51 7.48
CA ASN A 82 -0.75 9.07 6.13
C ASN A 82 -1.79 8.38 5.22
N GLY A 83 -2.03 7.09 5.41
CA GLY A 83 -3.08 6.36 4.69
C GLY A 83 -4.47 6.90 4.99
N MET A 84 -4.74 7.25 6.26
CA MET A 84 -6.01 7.86 6.67
C MET A 84 -6.20 9.24 6.05
N TRP A 85 -5.20 10.12 6.12
CA TRP A 85 -5.30 11.45 5.51
C TRP A 85 -5.53 11.39 4.00
N PHE A 86 -4.84 10.48 3.31
CA PHE A 86 -5.04 10.29 1.87
C PHE A 86 -6.42 9.72 1.55
N ASN A 87 -6.91 8.75 2.32
CA ASN A 87 -8.25 8.19 2.13
C ASN A 87 -9.35 9.23 2.42
N LEU A 88 -9.17 10.10 3.42
CA LEU A 88 -10.08 11.23 3.68
C LEU A 88 -10.05 12.25 2.54
N PHE A 89 -8.87 12.55 2.00
CA PHE A 89 -8.74 13.36 0.77
C PHE A 89 -9.53 12.72 -0.39
N LEU A 90 -9.35 11.43 -0.67
CA LEU A 90 -10.07 10.76 -1.74
C LEU A 90 -11.58 10.80 -1.52
N ALA A 91 -12.05 10.44 -0.33
CA ALA A 91 -13.47 10.41 -0.01
C ALA A 91 -14.12 11.80 -0.15
N SER A 92 -13.51 12.83 0.43
CA SER A 92 -14.00 14.22 0.31
C SER A 92 -13.90 14.75 -1.12
N PHE A 93 -12.88 14.37 -1.87
CA PHE A 93 -12.74 14.74 -3.28
C PHE A 93 -13.82 14.10 -4.15
N PHE A 94 -14.17 12.82 -3.92
CA PHE A 94 -15.28 12.19 -4.63
C PHE A 94 -16.63 12.83 -4.29
N ILE A 95 -16.89 13.12 -3.01
CA ILE A 95 -18.11 13.86 -2.60
C ILE A 95 -18.17 15.23 -3.28
N TYR A 96 -17.04 15.93 -3.32
CA TYR A 96 -16.89 17.22 -3.97
C TYR A 96 -17.19 17.14 -5.48
N LEU A 97 -16.69 16.12 -6.17
CA LEU A 97 -17.00 15.88 -7.59
C LEU A 97 -18.50 15.64 -7.80
N ILE A 98 -19.14 14.82 -6.96
CA ILE A 98 -20.58 14.55 -7.05
C ILE A 98 -21.38 15.84 -6.84
N TYR A 99 -21.03 16.64 -5.83
CA TYR A 99 -21.67 17.94 -5.57
C TYR A 99 -21.63 18.84 -6.80
N HIS A 100 -20.46 19.00 -7.44
CA HIS A 100 -20.34 19.83 -8.63
C HIS A 100 -21.07 19.29 -9.85
N MET A 101 -21.12 17.97 -10.01
CA MET A 101 -21.88 17.35 -11.09
C MET A 101 -23.39 17.62 -10.94
N VAL A 102 -23.91 17.57 -9.71
CA VAL A 102 -25.31 17.93 -9.42
C VAL A 102 -25.57 19.42 -9.64
N LEU A 103 -24.68 20.30 -9.16
CA LEU A 103 -24.84 21.75 -9.24
C LEU A 103 -24.83 22.27 -10.69
N THR A 104 -23.92 21.75 -11.52
CA THR A 104 -23.75 22.23 -12.90
C THR A 104 -24.83 21.73 -13.86
N LYS A 105 -25.68 20.78 -13.43
CA LYS A 105 -26.67 20.08 -14.27
C LYS A 105 -26.09 19.60 -15.61
N SER A 106 -24.80 19.29 -15.63
CA SER A 106 -24.09 18.87 -16.84
C SER A 106 -24.59 17.49 -17.24
N TRP A 107 -24.99 17.32 -18.50
CA TRP A 107 -25.40 16.01 -19.02
C TRP A 107 -24.29 14.95 -18.87
N ILE A 108 -23.02 15.37 -18.96
CA ILE A 108 -21.85 14.51 -18.71
C ILE A 108 -21.77 14.11 -17.24
N GLY A 109 -22.03 15.06 -16.33
CA GLY A 109 -22.07 14.82 -14.88
C GLY A 109 -23.19 13.84 -14.50
N THR A 110 -24.37 14.00 -15.10
CA THR A 110 -25.50 13.08 -14.91
C THR A 110 -25.18 11.67 -15.39
N ILE A 111 -24.59 11.51 -16.59
CA ILE A 111 -24.14 10.20 -17.09
C ILE A 111 -23.11 9.58 -16.15
N PHE A 112 -22.16 10.37 -15.64
CA PHE A 112 -21.14 9.87 -14.72
C PHE A 112 -21.72 9.45 -13.35
N ILE A 113 -22.68 10.20 -12.80
CA ILE A 113 -23.39 9.83 -11.56
C ILE A 113 -24.18 8.53 -11.76
N ILE A 114 -24.91 8.41 -12.88
CA ILE A 114 -25.65 7.18 -13.21
C ILE A 114 -24.67 6.00 -13.34
N ALA A 115 -23.53 6.19 -14.01
CA ALA A 115 -22.50 5.17 -14.14
C ALA A 115 -21.91 4.77 -12.79
N LEU A 116 -21.60 5.73 -11.91
CA LEU A 116 -21.15 5.47 -10.54
C LEU A 116 -22.21 4.74 -9.71
N GLY A 117 -23.49 5.13 -9.85
CA GLY A 117 -24.61 4.48 -9.19
C GLY A 117 -24.78 3.03 -9.65
N LEU A 118 -24.75 2.77 -10.96
CA LEU A 118 -24.79 1.42 -11.53
C LEU A 118 -23.59 0.58 -11.08
N LEU A 119 -22.40 1.18 -11.01
CA LEU A 119 -21.20 0.50 -10.53
C LEU A 119 -21.29 0.20 -9.02
N GLY A 120 -21.88 1.11 -8.23
CA GLY A 120 -22.21 0.90 -6.83
C GLY A 120 -23.23 -0.22 -6.62
N ILE A 121 -24.27 -0.29 -7.47
CA ILE A 121 -25.25 -1.39 -7.47
C ILE A 121 -24.56 -2.71 -7.82
N LEU A 122 -23.77 -2.75 -8.90
CA LEU A 122 -22.97 -3.93 -9.27
C LEU A 122 -22.06 -4.38 -8.12
N TYR A 123 -21.42 -3.43 -7.42
CA TYR A 123 -20.62 -3.73 -6.24
C TYR A 123 -21.44 -4.23 -5.05
N ALA A 124 -22.64 -3.70 -4.82
CA ALA A 124 -23.51 -4.18 -3.74
C ALA A 124 -24.03 -5.61 -4.01
N PHE A 125 -24.44 -5.89 -5.26
CA PHE A 125 -24.96 -7.20 -5.66
C PHE A 125 -23.87 -8.27 -5.81
N PHE A 126 -22.77 -7.92 -6.49
CA PHE A 126 -21.72 -8.88 -6.86
C PHE A 126 -20.43 -8.67 -6.10
N GLY A 127 -20.16 -7.51 -5.49
CA GLY A 127 -18.84 -7.17 -4.96
C GLY A 127 -18.41 -8.06 -3.80
N SER A 128 -19.29 -8.31 -2.83
CA SER A 128 -18.99 -9.19 -1.69
C SER A 128 -18.78 -10.64 -2.15
N LEU A 129 -19.67 -11.17 -2.98
CA LEU A 129 -19.58 -12.52 -3.54
C LEU A 129 -18.35 -12.69 -4.45
N SER A 130 -18.10 -11.72 -5.34
CA SER A 130 -16.95 -11.72 -6.24
C SER A 130 -15.63 -11.67 -5.47
N LEU A 131 -15.57 -10.90 -4.39
CA LEU A 131 -14.41 -10.87 -3.49
C LEU A 131 -14.19 -12.23 -2.83
N ILE A 132 -15.24 -12.86 -2.29
CA ILE A 132 -15.17 -14.19 -1.68
C ILE A 132 -14.65 -15.23 -2.70
N LEU A 133 -15.22 -15.25 -3.90
CA LEU A 133 -14.80 -16.16 -4.98
C LEU A 133 -13.34 -15.91 -5.38
N LEU A 134 -12.91 -14.65 -5.49
CA LEU A 134 -11.53 -14.28 -5.78
C LEU A 134 -10.57 -14.75 -4.67
N LEU A 135 -10.96 -14.63 -3.41
CA LEU A 135 -10.15 -15.08 -2.27
C LEU A 135 -10.02 -16.61 -2.24
N TYR A 136 -11.10 -17.36 -2.50
CA TYR A 136 -11.02 -18.82 -2.66
C TYR A 136 -10.13 -19.21 -3.83
N TRP A 137 -10.28 -18.54 -4.98
CA TRP A 137 -9.43 -18.79 -6.14
C TRP A 137 -7.96 -18.51 -5.82
N ASN A 138 -7.67 -17.39 -5.14
CA ASN A 138 -6.32 -17.06 -4.71
C ASN A 138 -5.75 -18.12 -3.74
N ALA A 139 -6.55 -18.56 -2.77
CA ALA A 139 -6.16 -19.60 -1.81
C ALA A 139 -5.77 -20.91 -2.52
N ILE A 140 -6.52 -21.34 -3.54
CA ILE A 140 -6.21 -22.54 -4.33
C ILE A 140 -4.87 -22.38 -5.06
N ILE A 141 -4.60 -21.21 -5.65
CA ILE A 141 -3.33 -20.96 -6.35
C ILE A 141 -2.15 -21.00 -5.37
N VAL A 142 -2.29 -20.33 -4.22
CA VAL A 142 -1.24 -20.28 -3.18
C VAL A 142 -0.97 -21.68 -2.63
N TRP A 143 -2.02 -22.46 -2.34
CA TRP A 143 -1.90 -23.85 -1.89
C TRP A 143 -1.09 -24.72 -2.86
N ARG A 144 -1.26 -24.53 -4.18
CA ARG A 144 -0.58 -25.33 -5.20
C ARG A 144 0.88 -24.92 -5.44
N ARG A 145 1.25 -23.67 -5.11
CA ARG A 145 2.55 -23.09 -5.48
C ARG A 145 3.48 -22.87 -4.29
N GLU A 146 2.93 -22.79 -3.09
CA GLU A 146 3.67 -22.48 -1.86
C GLU A 146 3.58 -23.64 -0.87
N ARG A 147 4.51 -23.68 0.09
CA ARG A 147 4.50 -24.69 1.15
C ARG A 147 3.28 -24.51 2.06
N PHE A 148 2.78 -25.61 2.62
CA PHE A 148 1.69 -25.57 3.61
C PHE A 148 2.18 -24.93 4.91
N ALA A 149 1.72 -23.71 5.19
CA ALA A 149 2.03 -22.95 6.38
C ALA A 149 0.85 -22.04 6.73
N LEU A 150 0.61 -21.76 8.01
CA LEU A 150 -0.52 -20.91 8.44
C LEU A 150 -0.53 -19.54 7.75
N GLY A 151 0.65 -18.94 7.56
CA GLY A 151 0.77 -17.66 6.86
C GLY A 151 0.42 -17.71 5.36
N ASN A 152 0.30 -18.90 4.76
CA ASN A 152 -0.13 -19.10 3.37
C ASN A 152 -1.64 -19.41 3.26
N LEU A 153 -2.34 -19.57 4.38
CA LEU A 153 -3.78 -19.85 4.43
C LEU A 153 -4.62 -18.60 4.74
N LEU A 154 -4.02 -17.41 4.82
CA LEU A 154 -4.72 -16.21 5.28
C LEU A 154 -5.87 -15.81 4.35
N THR A 155 -5.70 -15.96 3.03
CA THR A 155 -6.78 -15.69 2.07
C THR A 155 -7.92 -16.71 2.17
N LEU A 156 -7.61 -17.97 2.49
CA LEU A 156 -8.63 -18.99 2.77
C LEU A 156 -9.41 -18.67 4.04
N ILE A 157 -8.71 -18.34 5.12
CA ILE A 157 -9.32 -17.97 6.41
C ILE A 157 -10.23 -16.76 6.21
N LEU A 158 -9.77 -15.75 5.47
CA LEU A 158 -10.59 -14.57 5.17
C LEU A 158 -11.82 -14.93 4.31
N ALA A 159 -11.68 -15.79 3.31
CA ALA A 159 -12.80 -16.23 2.48
C ALA A 159 -13.88 -16.98 3.29
N LEU A 160 -13.45 -17.92 4.15
CA LEU A 160 -14.33 -18.66 5.04
C LEU A 160 -15.03 -17.72 6.03
N PHE A 161 -14.29 -16.79 6.62
CA PHE A 161 -14.84 -15.80 7.54
C PHE A 161 -15.88 -14.89 6.87
N LEU A 162 -15.60 -14.39 5.67
CA LEU A 162 -16.56 -13.58 4.91
C LEU A 162 -17.80 -14.37 4.49
N THR A 163 -17.64 -15.65 4.14
CA THR A 163 -18.76 -16.56 3.85
C THR A 163 -19.63 -16.73 5.09
N PHE A 164 -19.02 -16.97 6.25
CA PHE A 164 -19.71 -17.03 7.53
C PHE A 164 -20.44 -15.72 7.84
N LEU A 165 -19.80 -14.57 7.65
CA LEU A 165 -20.38 -13.26 7.94
C LEU A 165 -21.60 -12.95 7.05
N LEU A 166 -21.57 -13.39 5.78
CA LEU A 166 -22.72 -13.30 4.86
C LEU A 166 -23.91 -14.14 5.37
N ILE A 167 -23.67 -15.40 5.75
CA ILE A 167 -24.70 -16.31 6.29
C ILE A 167 -25.23 -15.78 7.62
N TYR A 168 -24.34 -15.32 8.49
CA TYR A 168 -24.65 -14.76 9.80
C TYR A 168 -25.59 -13.54 9.70
N ASN A 169 -25.29 -12.59 8.82
CA ASN A 169 -26.12 -11.40 8.64
C ASN A 169 -27.50 -11.74 8.04
N HIS A 170 -27.60 -12.78 7.20
CA HIS A 170 -28.86 -13.15 6.57
C HIS A 170 -29.77 -13.97 7.48
N PHE A 171 -29.22 -14.92 8.25
CA PHE A 171 -30.03 -15.88 9.01
C PHE A 171 -30.10 -15.61 10.51
N ILE A 172 -28.98 -15.18 11.12
CA ILE A 172 -28.88 -15.19 12.59
C ILE A 172 -29.45 -13.91 13.19
N VAL A 173 -29.23 -12.75 12.58
CA VAL A 173 -29.72 -11.47 13.10
C VAL A 173 -31.25 -11.39 13.10
N GLU A 174 -31.92 -12.01 12.13
CA GLU A 174 -33.40 -11.97 12.01
C GLU A 174 -34.14 -12.81 13.06
N ILE A 175 -33.46 -13.78 13.69
CA ILE A 175 -34.06 -14.71 14.65
C ILE A 175 -33.89 -14.22 16.11
N LEU A 176 -32.88 -13.39 16.38
CA LEU A 176 -32.50 -13.02 17.74
C LEU A 176 -33.33 -11.85 18.27
N PRO A 177 -33.62 -11.80 19.59
CA PRO A 177 -34.20 -10.61 20.21
C PRO A 177 -33.24 -9.42 20.07
N GLU A 178 -33.80 -8.21 19.97
CA GLU A 178 -33.07 -6.99 19.62
C GLU A 178 -31.82 -6.75 20.50
N TRP A 179 -31.95 -6.87 21.82
CA TRP A 179 -30.83 -6.70 22.74
C TRP A 179 -29.66 -7.67 22.46
N LEU A 180 -29.98 -8.90 22.05
CA LEU A 180 -28.98 -9.92 21.73
C LEU A 180 -28.37 -9.64 20.36
N ALA A 181 -29.17 -9.22 19.38
CA ALA A 181 -28.68 -8.77 18.07
C ALA A 181 -27.68 -7.59 18.19
N ILE A 182 -27.91 -6.65 19.12
CA ILE A 182 -26.99 -5.53 19.40
C ILE A 182 -25.64 -6.06 19.92
N LEU A 183 -25.62 -7.01 20.85
CA LEU A 183 -24.35 -7.62 21.31
C LEU A 183 -23.61 -8.31 20.16
N PHE A 184 -24.35 -9.03 19.34
CA PHE A 184 -23.87 -9.74 18.17
C PHE A 184 -23.39 -8.82 17.03
N ALA A 185 -23.81 -7.54 17.02
CA ALA A 185 -23.25 -6.53 16.12
C ALA A 185 -21.75 -6.27 16.35
N PHE A 186 -21.18 -6.73 17.46
CA PHE A 186 -19.73 -6.67 17.73
C PHE A 186 -18.90 -7.28 16.60
N VAL A 187 -19.33 -8.42 16.04
CA VAL A 187 -18.58 -9.13 14.98
C VAL A 187 -18.48 -8.29 13.69
N PRO A 188 -19.59 -7.87 13.05
CA PRO A 188 -19.52 -7.05 11.84
C PRO A 188 -18.90 -5.67 12.07
N LEU A 189 -19.11 -5.05 13.24
CA LEU A 189 -18.49 -3.75 13.55
C LEU A 189 -16.97 -3.86 13.74
N SER A 190 -16.51 -4.90 14.44
CA SER A 190 -15.07 -5.19 14.58
C SER A 190 -14.43 -5.49 13.24
N PHE A 191 -15.10 -6.26 12.38
CA PHE A 191 -14.64 -6.51 11.03
C PHE A 191 -14.55 -5.23 10.20
N SER A 192 -15.59 -4.39 10.24
CA SER A 192 -15.62 -3.10 9.54
C SER A 192 -14.47 -2.18 9.99
N TYR A 193 -14.21 -2.14 11.29
CA TYR A 193 -13.05 -1.43 11.84
C TYR A 193 -11.73 -1.95 11.24
N PHE A 194 -11.48 -3.27 11.28
CA PHE A 194 -10.25 -3.82 10.71
C PHE A 194 -10.17 -3.66 9.19
N ALA A 195 -11.29 -3.66 8.47
CA ALA A 195 -11.34 -3.36 7.05
C ALA A 195 -10.92 -1.92 6.75
N ILE A 196 -11.35 -0.95 7.56
CA ILE A 196 -10.89 0.45 7.45
C ILE A 196 -9.39 0.56 7.76
N VAL A 197 -8.91 -0.11 8.82
CA VAL A 197 -7.48 -0.13 9.15
C VAL A 197 -6.67 -0.79 8.03
N PHE A 198 -7.18 -1.87 7.43
CA PHE A 198 -6.56 -2.54 6.29
C PHE A 198 -6.50 -1.63 5.06
N LEU A 199 -7.59 -0.91 4.75
CA LEU A 199 -7.61 0.06 3.66
C LEU A 199 -6.58 1.17 3.87
N ASN A 200 -6.48 1.71 5.08
CA ASN A 200 -5.47 2.72 5.43
C ASN A 200 -4.05 2.17 5.25
N PHE A 201 -3.78 0.95 5.74
CA PHE A 201 -2.52 0.26 5.57
C PHE A 201 -2.19 -0.01 4.09
N LEU A 202 -3.16 -0.49 3.31
CA LEU A 202 -2.99 -0.81 1.90
C LEU A 202 -2.69 0.47 1.10
N THR A 203 -3.48 1.53 1.30
CA THR A 203 -3.29 2.83 0.65
C THR A 203 -1.86 3.33 0.87
N ILE A 204 -1.40 3.43 2.11
CA ILE A 204 -0.06 3.96 2.38
C ILE A 204 1.04 3.02 1.88
N SER A 205 0.84 1.70 1.95
CA SER A 205 1.80 0.73 1.43
C SER A 205 1.95 0.83 -0.10
N LEU A 206 0.87 1.14 -0.82
CA LEU A 206 0.90 1.38 -2.26
C LEU A 206 1.56 2.72 -2.59
N ILE A 207 1.22 3.79 -1.86
CA ILE A 207 1.86 5.11 -2.04
C ILE A 207 3.37 5.01 -1.79
N TYR A 208 3.80 4.30 -0.74
CA TYR A 208 5.22 4.15 -0.43
C TYR A 208 6.00 3.42 -1.53
N GLN A 209 5.38 2.50 -2.27
CA GLN A 209 6.02 1.84 -3.42
C GLN A 209 6.34 2.79 -4.57
N LEU A 210 5.69 3.96 -4.63
CA LEU A 210 5.96 4.99 -5.63
C LEU A 210 7.19 5.85 -5.28
N ASN A 211 7.81 5.62 -4.12
CA ASN A 211 9.00 6.35 -3.70
C ASN A 211 10.16 6.11 -4.67
N GLN A 212 10.72 7.21 -5.19
CA GLN A 212 11.85 7.20 -6.11
C GLN A 212 12.99 8.01 -5.49
N PRO A 213 13.89 7.38 -4.72
CA PRO A 213 15.03 8.07 -4.14
C PRO A 213 15.99 8.53 -5.25
N PRO A 214 16.67 9.67 -5.08
CA PRO A 214 17.63 10.18 -6.05
C PRO A 214 18.86 9.26 -6.15
N PHE A 215 19.50 9.20 -7.33
CA PHE A 215 20.74 8.45 -7.59
C PHE A 215 21.98 9.15 -7.00
N LYS A 216 21.95 9.39 -5.68
CA LYS A 216 23.04 9.97 -4.90
C LYS A 216 23.04 9.34 -3.51
N GLN A 217 23.28 8.04 -3.48
CA GLN A 217 23.33 7.23 -2.26
C GLN A 217 24.76 6.77 -1.98
N ASP A 218 25.13 6.67 -0.72
CA ASP A 218 26.42 6.12 -0.28
C ASP A 218 26.30 4.62 -0.02
N PHE A 219 25.14 4.18 0.47
CA PHE A 219 24.86 2.79 0.82
C PHE A 219 23.51 2.31 0.28
N ILE A 220 23.47 1.05 -0.16
CA ILE A 220 22.25 0.32 -0.51
C ILE A 220 22.19 -0.95 0.34
N ILE A 221 21.24 -1.02 1.26
CA ILE A 221 21.01 -2.21 2.08
C ILE A 221 20.08 -3.16 1.33
N VAL A 222 20.43 -4.44 1.19
CA VAL A 222 19.53 -5.45 0.61
C VAL A 222 19.09 -6.40 1.72
N LEU A 223 17.78 -6.44 1.95
CA LEU A 223 17.21 -7.21 3.04
C LEU A 223 17.00 -8.68 2.65
N GLY A 224 17.42 -9.56 3.54
CA GLY A 224 17.17 -10.98 3.55
C GLY A 224 15.71 -11.42 3.43
N ALA A 225 15.47 -12.61 2.88
CA ALA A 225 14.15 -13.16 2.55
C ALA A 225 14.05 -14.70 2.55
N GLY A 226 15.04 -15.40 3.09
CA GLY A 226 15.16 -16.87 3.06
C GLY A 226 15.85 -17.43 1.82
N LEU A 227 16.53 -18.57 2.01
CA LEU A 227 17.23 -19.32 0.97
C LEU A 227 16.46 -20.53 0.43
N LEU A 228 16.69 -20.83 -0.85
CA LEU A 228 16.29 -22.07 -1.49
C LEU A 228 17.31 -23.16 -1.15
N ASN A 229 16.84 -24.25 -0.55
CA ASN A 229 17.67 -25.39 -0.11
C ASN A 229 18.84 -24.98 0.81
N GLY A 230 18.68 -23.87 1.54
CA GLY A 230 19.67 -23.38 2.50
C GLY A 230 20.96 -22.79 1.91
N GLU A 231 21.06 -22.62 0.58
CA GLU A 231 22.29 -22.12 -0.07
C GLU A 231 22.04 -21.11 -1.19
N LYS A 232 20.93 -21.22 -1.92
CA LYS A 232 20.70 -20.41 -3.13
C LYS A 232 19.68 -19.31 -2.85
N VAL A 233 19.83 -18.16 -3.50
CA VAL A 233 18.82 -17.10 -3.41
C VAL A 233 17.47 -17.58 -3.97
N THR A 234 16.39 -17.35 -3.24
CA THR A 234 15.02 -17.59 -3.75
C THR A 234 14.67 -16.57 -4.84
N PRO A 235 13.65 -16.81 -5.69
CA PRO A 235 13.19 -15.81 -6.66
C PRO A 235 12.82 -14.47 -6.03
N LEU A 236 12.26 -14.48 -4.81
CA LEU A 236 11.96 -13.26 -4.05
C LEU A 236 13.23 -12.51 -3.64
N LEU A 237 14.23 -13.22 -3.10
CA LEU A 237 15.51 -12.65 -2.70
C LEU A 237 16.30 -12.13 -3.91
N ALA A 238 16.36 -12.92 -4.99
CA ALA A 238 16.97 -12.52 -6.25
C ALA A 238 16.36 -11.21 -6.78
N SER A 239 15.03 -11.06 -6.74
CA SER A 239 14.39 -9.81 -7.17
C SER A 239 14.80 -8.60 -6.33
N ARG A 240 15.09 -8.76 -5.03
CA ARG A 240 15.58 -7.67 -4.16
C ARG A 240 17.01 -7.29 -4.52
N VAL A 241 17.87 -8.29 -4.71
CA VAL A 241 19.26 -8.09 -5.15
C VAL A 241 19.26 -7.42 -6.51
N ASP A 242 18.58 -7.97 -7.51
CA ASP A 242 18.51 -7.41 -8.87
C ASP A 242 18.03 -5.94 -8.87
N ARG A 243 17.03 -5.60 -8.02
CA ARG A 243 16.56 -4.21 -7.88
C ARG A 243 17.62 -3.28 -7.28
N ALA A 244 18.40 -3.76 -6.33
CA ALA A 244 19.52 -3.03 -5.76
C ALA A 244 20.66 -2.87 -6.77
N LEU A 245 20.96 -3.92 -7.54
CA LEU A 245 21.99 -3.89 -8.58
C LEU A 245 21.61 -2.94 -9.72
N GLU A 246 20.34 -2.92 -10.13
CA GLU A 246 19.82 -1.95 -11.10
C GLU A 246 20.06 -0.51 -10.62
N PHE A 247 19.72 -0.21 -9.36
CA PHE A 247 19.98 1.12 -8.78
C PHE A 247 21.48 1.44 -8.74
N TYR A 248 22.30 0.50 -8.26
CA TYR A 248 23.76 0.63 -8.23
C TYR A 248 24.33 0.93 -9.63
N SER A 249 23.93 0.18 -10.66
CA SER A 249 24.39 0.37 -12.03
C SER A 249 23.94 1.70 -12.62
N HIS A 250 22.71 2.15 -12.36
CA HIS A 250 22.23 3.46 -12.80
C HIS A 250 23.02 4.61 -12.15
N GLN A 251 23.28 4.52 -10.85
CA GLN A 251 24.07 5.53 -10.15
C GLN A 251 25.52 5.55 -10.64
N LYS A 252 26.17 4.38 -10.80
CA LYS A 252 27.56 4.26 -11.27
C LYS A 252 27.75 4.80 -12.70
N LYS A 253 26.69 4.84 -13.52
CA LYS A 253 26.73 5.49 -14.84
C LYS A 253 26.70 7.03 -14.75
N GLN A 254 26.17 7.59 -13.67
CA GLN A 254 25.98 9.04 -13.48
C GLN A 254 27.07 9.67 -12.60
N ALA A 255 27.80 8.86 -11.83
CA ALA A 255 28.82 9.31 -10.90
C ALA A 255 30.06 8.42 -10.99
N GLU A 256 31.24 9.00 -10.74
CA GLU A 256 32.53 8.29 -10.79
C GLU A 256 32.63 7.13 -9.76
N LYS A 257 31.88 7.21 -8.65
CA LYS A 257 31.88 6.19 -7.59
C LYS A 257 30.48 5.64 -7.34
N GLY A 258 30.37 4.31 -7.34
CA GLY A 258 29.15 3.59 -6.99
C GLY A 258 28.89 3.55 -5.48
N PRO A 259 27.64 3.33 -5.05
CA PRO A 259 27.32 3.11 -3.63
C PRO A 259 27.85 1.76 -3.15
N LYS A 260 28.10 1.61 -1.85
CA LYS A 260 28.38 0.31 -1.24
C LYS A 260 27.09 -0.49 -1.05
N LEU A 261 27.12 -1.77 -1.40
CA LEU A 261 26.02 -2.71 -1.22
C LEU A 261 26.20 -3.44 0.11
N ILE A 262 25.26 -3.27 1.04
CA ILE A 262 25.23 -4.02 2.29
C ILE A 262 24.22 -5.16 2.13
N PHE A 263 24.69 -6.39 1.99
CA PHE A 263 23.83 -7.56 2.03
C PHE A 263 23.58 -7.94 3.47
N SER A 264 22.33 -7.82 3.93
CA SER A 264 21.95 -7.94 5.34
C SER A 264 20.94 -9.07 5.56
N GLY A 265 21.40 -10.11 6.24
CA GLY A 265 20.64 -11.30 6.61
C GLY A 265 21.56 -12.40 7.15
N GLY A 266 21.29 -12.86 8.36
CA GLY A 266 22.01 -13.95 9.01
C GLY A 266 21.65 -15.33 8.48
N GLN A 267 22.01 -16.35 9.25
CA GLN A 267 21.80 -17.75 8.91
C GLN A 267 20.58 -18.31 9.65
N GLY A 268 19.57 -18.75 8.91
CA GLY A 268 18.43 -19.48 9.45
C GLY A 268 18.80 -20.89 9.93
N PRO A 269 17.99 -21.51 10.81
CA PRO A 269 18.26 -22.86 11.33
C PRO A 269 18.37 -23.93 10.24
N ASP A 270 17.61 -23.77 9.15
CA ASP A 270 17.57 -24.69 8.01
C ASP A 270 18.55 -24.28 6.87
N GLU A 271 19.43 -23.32 7.12
CA GLU A 271 20.33 -22.74 6.13
C GLU A 271 21.78 -23.17 6.37
N LYS A 272 22.52 -23.42 5.30
CA LYS A 272 23.93 -23.85 5.36
C LYS A 272 24.90 -22.68 5.31
N ILE A 273 24.46 -21.56 4.76
CA ILE A 273 25.18 -20.28 4.72
C ILE A 273 24.21 -19.16 5.09
N SER A 274 24.73 -18.01 5.50
CA SER A 274 23.89 -16.83 5.74
C SER A 274 23.25 -16.32 4.46
N GLU A 275 22.08 -15.71 4.60
CA GLU A 275 21.39 -15.04 3.49
C GLU A 275 22.28 -13.97 2.85
N ALA A 276 23.04 -13.23 3.66
CA ALA A 276 24.02 -12.24 3.21
C ALA A 276 25.10 -12.86 2.31
N GLN A 277 25.66 -14.02 2.70
CA GLN A 277 26.66 -14.71 1.89
C GLN A 277 26.08 -15.19 0.55
N ALA A 278 24.86 -15.72 0.56
CA ALA A 278 24.18 -16.13 -0.67
C ALA A 278 23.92 -14.93 -1.61
N MET A 279 23.50 -13.79 -1.06
CA MET A 279 23.30 -12.56 -1.83
C MET A 279 24.62 -12.04 -2.43
N LYS A 280 25.73 -12.07 -1.66
CA LYS A 280 27.07 -11.72 -2.17
C LYS A 280 27.45 -12.62 -3.35
N ASN A 281 27.34 -13.93 -3.19
CA ASN A 281 27.67 -14.89 -4.25
C ASN A 281 26.87 -14.61 -5.54
N TYR A 282 25.57 -14.34 -5.40
CA TYR A 282 24.71 -14.00 -6.53
C TYR A 282 25.11 -12.66 -7.17
N ALA A 283 25.46 -11.64 -6.39
CA ALA A 283 25.90 -10.35 -6.91
C ALA A 283 27.25 -10.39 -7.63
N LEU A 284 28.21 -11.18 -7.12
CA LEU A 284 29.50 -11.41 -7.78
C LEU A 284 29.32 -12.07 -9.15
N GLN A 285 28.42 -13.06 -9.26
CA GLN A 285 28.07 -13.68 -10.54
C GLN A 285 27.46 -12.71 -11.55
N LYS A 286 26.88 -11.60 -11.08
CA LYS A 286 26.33 -10.51 -11.91
C LYS A 286 27.37 -9.42 -12.24
N GLY A 287 28.64 -9.62 -11.86
CA GLY A 287 29.74 -8.71 -12.20
C GLY A 287 29.89 -7.51 -11.27
N ILE A 288 29.32 -7.57 -10.07
CA ILE A 288 29.55 -6.53 -9.06
C ILE A 288 30.94 -6.70 -8.44
N PRO A 289 31.77 -5.64 -8.37
CA PRO A 289 33.08 -5.71 -7.72
C PRO A 289 32.96 -6.05 -6.23
N GLU A 290 33.79 -6.99 -5.75
CA GLU A 290 33.77 -7.40 -4.34
C GLU A 290 34.06 -6.26 -3.37
N GLU A 291 34.93 -5.33 -3.76
CA GLU A 291 35.25 -4.12 -3.01
C GLU A 291 34.03 -3.24 -2.71
N ASP A 292 32.97 -3.32 -3.50
CA ASP A 292 31.73 -2.57 -3.32
C ASP A 292 30.71 -3.30 -2.43
N ILE A 293 31.01 -4.51 -1.98
CA ILE A 293 30.11 -5.34 -1.18
C ILE A 293 30.56 -5.36 0.28
N ILE A 294 29.59 -5.20 1.18
CA ILE A 294 29.73 -5.36 2.62
C ILE A 294 28.74 -6.43 3.08
N LEU A 295 29.20 -7.36 3.90
CA LEU A 295 28.36 -8.42 4.49
C LEU A 295 27.89 -8.01 5.89
N GLU A 296 26.61 -8.26 6.16
CA GLU A 296 26.02 -8.25 7.49
C GLU A 296 25.26 -9.58 7.67
N ASP A 297 25.85 -10.51 8.39
CA ASP A 297 25.43 -11.92 8.49
C ASP A 297 24.97 -12.32 9.90
N GLN A 298 24.62 -11.35 10.75
CA GLN A 298 24.26 -11.58 12.15
C GLN A 298 22.76 -11.41 12.42
N SER A 299 22.04 -10.74 11.53
CA SER A 299 20.63 -10.41 11.73
C SER A 299 19.68 -11.61 11.56
N THR A 300 18.71 -11.75 12.45
CA THR A 300 17.67 -12.79 12.38
C THR A 300 16.28 -12.22 12.10
N THR A 301 16.13 -10.90 12.18
CA THR A 301 14.86 -10.20 11.92
C THR A 301 15.11 -8.94 11.10
N THR A 302 14.11 -8.51 10.32
CA THR A 302 14.20 -7.26 9.56
C THR A 302 14.52 -6.03 10.43
N PHE A 303 14.13 -6.05 11.71
CA PHE A 303 14.50 -4.99 12.65
C PHE A 303 16.01 -5.01 12.94
N GLU A 304 16.60 -6.18 13.14
CA GLU A 304 18.04 -6.37 13.30
C GLU A 304 18.82 -6.05 12.03
N ASN A 305 18.30 -6.41 10.84
CA ASN A 305 18.91 -6.03 9.57
C ASN A 305 19.19 -4.51 9.52
N MET A 306 18.18 -3.71 9.88
CA MET A 306 18.29 -2.25 9.92
C MET A 306 19.27 -1.78 11.02
N LYS A 307 19.21 -2.41 12.20
CA LYS A 307 20.07 -2.08 13.35
C LYS A 307 21.55 -2.32 13.03
N PHE A 308 21.89 -3.50 12.53
CA PHE A 308 23.27 -3.91 12.25
C PHE A 308 23.81 -3.21 11.00
N SER A 309 22.99 -3.03 9.96
CA SER A 309 23.37 -2.19 8.82
C SER A 309 23.68 -0.75 9.24
N LYS A 310 22.88 -0.16 10.14
CA LYS A 310 23.16 1.17 10.70
C LYS A 310 24.50 1.21 11.44
N GLN A 311 24.82 0.18 12.22
CA GLN A 311 26.11 0.09 12.91
C GLN A 311 27.28 0.05 11.94
N ILE A 312 27.17 -0.73 10.85
CA ILE A 312 28.17 -0.77 9.78
C ILE A 312 28.34 0.60 9.13
N ILE A 313 27.24 1.26 8.76
CA ILE A 313 27.25 2.59 8.14
C ILE A 313 27.88 3.63 9.07
N SER A 314 27.61 3.57 10.38
CA SER A 314 28.16 4.52 11.36
C SER A 314 29.68 4.41 11.54
N LYS A 315 30.29 3.29 11.15
CA LYS A 315 31.75 3.11 11.15
C LYS A 315 32.41 3.70 9.90
N SER A 316 31.63 4.15 8.91
CA SER A 316 32.17 4.82 7.73
C SER A 316 32.65 6.24 8.06
N GLN A 317 33.59 6.76 7.26
CA GLN A 317 34.08 8.13 7.38
C GLN A 317 33.12 9.18 6.79
N ILE A 318 31.88 8.81 6.46
CA ILE A 318 30.89 9.69 5.82
C ILE A 318 30.04 10.34 6.90
N ALA A 319 30.10 11.67 7.03
CA ALA A 319 29.42 12.41 8.10
C ALA A 319 27.88 12.31 8.04
N GLN A 320 27.30 12.30 6.85
CA GLN A 320 25.85 12.19 6.64
C GLN A 320 25.55 11.19 5.50
N PRO A 321 25.65 9.88 5.80
CA PRO A 321 25.53 8.85 4.77
C PRO A 321 24.09 8.78 4.25
N LYS A 322 23.94 8.92 2.94
CA LYS A 322 22.67 8.74 2.24
C LYS A 322 22.46 7.26 1.97
N THR A 323 21.39 6.72 2.51
CA THR A 323 21.14 5.28 2.50
C THR A 323 19.79 4.99 1.88
N ILE A 324 19.72 3.90 1.12
CA ILE A 324 18.45 3.29 0.72
C ILE A 324 18.46 1.81 1.07
N PHE A 325 17.29 1.18 1.07
CA PHE A 325 17.19 -0.28 1.22
C PHE A 325 16.27 -0.91 0.17
N SER A 326 16.56 -2.14 -0.23
CA SER A 326 15.79 -2.93 -1.19
C SER A 326 15.02 -4.05 -0.50
N SER A 327 13.72 -4.14 -0.81
CA SER A 327 12.83 -5.20 -0.33
C SER A 327 11.69 -5.45 -1.31
N ASN A 328 10.94 -6.53 -1.14
CA ASN A 328 9.76 -6.78 -1.98
C ASN A 328 8.66 -5.73 -1.76
N ASN A 329 7.89 -5.45 -2.80
CA ASN A 329 6.87 -4.42 -2.83
C ASN A 329 5.78 -4.53 -1.74
N TYR A 330 5.38 -5.73 -1.32
CA TYR A 330 4.41 -5.91 -0.23
C TYR A 330 5.02 -5.62 1.15
N HIS A 331 6.35 -5.80 1.30
CA HIS A 331 7.06 -5.71 2.58
C HIS A 331 7.78 -4.37 2.80
N ILE A 332 7.99 -3.60 1.73
CA ILE A 332 8.79 -2.38 1.74
C ILE A 332 8.31 -1.35 2.79
N PHE A 333 7.00 -1.23 3.00
CA PHE A 333 6.44 -0.28 3.96
C PHE A 333 6.76 -0.67 5.41
N ARG A 334 6.62 -1.95 5.78
CA ARG A 334 6.98 -2.42 7.13
C ARG A 334 8.48 -2.34 7.37
N ALA A 335 9.29 -2.66 6.36
CA ALA A 335 10.74 -2.47 6.43
C ALA A 335 11.09 -0.98 6.66
N ALA A 336 10.39 -0.04 6.03
CA ALA A 336 10.57 1.39 6.28
C ALA A 336 10.24 1.81 7.72
N ILE A 337 9.20 1.22 8.31
CA ILE A 337 8.88 1.42 9.73
C ILE A 337 10.02 0.96 10.62
N PHE A 338 10.62 -0.22 10.34
CA PHE A 338 11.77 -0.70 11.11
C PHE A 338 13.03 0.15 10.92
N ALA A 339 13.27 0.71 9.73
CA ALA A 339 14.34 1.68 9.51
C ALA A 339 14.12 2.92 10.40
N GLN A 340 12.89 3.45 10.41
CA GLN A 340 12.53 4.59 11.25
C GLN A 340 12.67 4.30 12.75
N MET A 341 12.25 3.11 13.21
CA MET A 341 12.41 2.71 14.62
C MET A 341 13.88 2.59 15.03
N ASN A 342 14.76 2.19 14.11
CA ASN A 342 16.21 2.19 14.32
C ASN A 342 16.86 3.56 14.12
N GLN A 343 16.07 4.60 13.81
CA GLN A 343 16.57 5.93 13.45
C GLN A 343 17.61 5.87 12.32
N LEU A 344 17.39 4.98 11.35
CA LEU A 344 18.16 4.88 10.13
C LEU A 344 17.44 5.71 9.07
N ASN A 345 18.08 6.79 8.61
CA ASN A 345 17.55 7.62 7.54
C ASN A 345 17.74 6.92 6.19
N ALA A 346 16.86 5.97 5.88
CA ALA A 346 16.89 5.21 4.66
C ALA A 346 15.52 5.10 4.02
N ASP A 347 15.48 5.32 2.70
CA ASP A 347 14.29 5.17 1.87
C ASP A 347 14.27 3.80 1.19
N GLY A 348 13.08 3.20 1.08
CA GLY A 348 12.91 1.90 0.44
C GLY A 348 12.76 1.98 -1.08
N ILE A 349 13.41 1.07 -1.80
CA ILE A 349 13.16 0.75 -3.21
C ILE A 349 12.46 -0.60 -3.35
N ALA A 350 11.29 -0.62 -3.97
CA ALA A 350 10.46 -1.82 -4.08
C ALA A 350 10.91 -2.74 -5.23
N ALA A 351 11.13 -4.01 -4.91
CA ALA A 351 11.33 -5.11 -5.84
C ALA A 351 10.00 -5.79 -6.18
N LYS A 352 9.88 -6.31 -7.41
CA LYS A 352 8.64 -6.94 -7.88
C LYS A 352 8.37 -8.25 -7.13
N THR A 353 7.09 -8.57 -6.99
CA THR A 353 6.61 -9.84 -6.42
C THR A 353 5.62 -10.46 -7.39
N ALA A 354 5.54 -11.80 -7.40
CA ALA A 354 4.54 -12.51 -8.18
C ALA A 354 3.11 -12.08 -7.79
N ARG A 355 2.30 -11.69 -8.78
CA ARG A 355 0.98 -11.08 -8.55
C ARG A 355 0.03 -11.97 -7.74
N TYR A 356 0.09 -13.29 -7.95
CA TYR A 356 -0.76 -14.24 -7.22
C TYR A 356 -0.46 -14.30 -5.72
N PHE A 357 0.77 -13.96 -5.31
CA PHE A 357 1.20 -13.98 -3.91
C PHE A 357 0.82 -12.69 -3.17
N LEU A 358 0.57 -11.59 -3.89
CA LEU A 358 0.33 -10.27 -3.29
C LEU A 358 -0.84 -10.24 -2.29
N PRO A 359 -2.04 -10.79 -2.57
CA PRO A 359 -3.15 -10.70 -1.62
C PRO A 359 -2.79 -11.34 -0.26
N ASN A 360 -2.26 -12.55 -0.29
CA ASN A 360 -1.84 -13.27 0.90
C ASN A 360 -0.67 -12.57 1.63
N ALA A 361 0.28 -12.02 0.87
CA ALA A 361 1.41 -11.29 1.43
C ALA A 361 0.97 -9.99 2.13
N PHE A 362 0.08 -9.21 1.54
CA PHE A 362 -0.46 -8.00 2.18
C PHE A 362 -1.28 -8.31 3.42
N LEU A 363 -2.04 -9.41 3.45
CA LEU A 363 -2.73 -9.85 4.66
C LEU A 363 -1.74 -10.20 5.78
N ARG A 364 -0.63 -10.89 5.44
CA ARG A 364 0.43 -11.20 6.41
C ARG A 364 1.06 -9.94 6.98
N GLU A 365 1.40 -8.99 6.12
CA GLU A 365 1.97 -7.71 6.54
C GLU A 365 0.98 -6.89 7.38
N PHE A 366 -0.31 -6.93 7.04
CA PHE A 366 -1.37 -6.30 7.83
C PHE A 366 -1.47 -6.90 9.24
N ILE A 367 -1.48 -8.22 9.37
CA ILE A 367 -1.52 -8.89 10.68
C ILE A 367 -0.29 -8.51 11.52
N ALA A 368 0.89 -8.44 10.89
CA ALA A 368 2.10 -7.98 11.57
C ALA A 368 1.94 -6.52 12.07
N MET A 369 1.38 -5.63 11.24
CA MET A 369 1.10 -4.24 11.62
C MET A 369 0.08 -4.11 12.75
N VAL A 370 -0.97 -4.92 12.75
CA VAL A 370 -1.96 -5.00 13.86
C VAL A 370 -1.29 -5.49 15.13
N THR A 371 -0.45 -6.52 15.04
CA THR A 371 0.26 -7.10 16.19
C THR A 371 1.24 -6.10 16.82
N MET A 372 1.97 -5.33 16.00
CA MET A 372 2.85 -4.26 16.46
C MET A 372 2.10 -3.16 17.23
N ASN A 373 0.81 -2.96 16.94
CA ASN A 373 -0.04 -1.93 17.55
C ASN A 373 -1.17 -2.53 18.40
N LYS A 374 -1.02 -3.77 18.90
CA LYS A 374 -2.09 -4.55 19.55
C LYS A 374 -2.84 -3.82 20.66
N LYS A 375 -2.13 -3.00 21.46
CA LYS A 375 -2.72 -2.24 22.56
C LYS A 375 -3.79 -1.25 22.06
N ARG A 376 -3.55 -0.58 20.94
CA ARG A 376 -4.50 0.38 20.34
C ARG A 376 -5.78 -0.32 19.89
N HIS A 377 -5.63 -1.46 19.23
CA HIS A 377 -6.76 -2.24 18.72
C HIS A 377 -7.56 -2.85 19.87
N LEU A 378 -6.89 -3.34 20.92
CA LEU A 378 -7.55 -3.88 22.10
C LEU A 378 -8.40 -2.83 22.81
N VAL A 379 -7.87 -1.61 23.02
CA VAL A 379 -8.63 -0.51 23.63
C VAL A 379 -9.88 -0.19 22.82
N PHE A 380 -9.76 -0.09 21.48
CA PHE A 380 -10.91 0.17 20.62
C PHE A 380 -11.98 -0.92 20.73
N LEU A 381 -11.58 -2.20 20.70
CA LEU A 381 -12.50 -3.33 20.79
C LEU A 381 -13.19 -3.39 22.16
N LEU A 382 -12.49 -3.09 23.24
CA LEU A 382 -13.07 -3.01 24.58
C LEU A 382 -14.11 -1.89 24.66
N CYS A 383 -13.78 -0.69 24.17
CA CYS A 383 -14.74 0.42 24.12
C CYS A 383 -15.98 0.05 23.27
N LEU A 384 -15.78 -0.57 22.10
CA LEU A 384 -16.88 -1.03 21.25
C LEU A 384 -17.77 -2.03 21.99
N SER A 385 -17.18 -3.04 22.65
CA SER A 385 -17.94 -4.03 23.42
C SER A 385 -18.73 -3.39 24.57
N PHE A 386 -18.15 -2.41 25.25
CA PHE A 386 -18.80 -1.69 26.34
C PHE A 386 -20.00 -0.86 25.84
N CYS A 387 -19.84 -0.13 24.73
CA CYS A 387 -20.94 0.62 24.12
C CYS A 387 -22.09 -0.30 23.69
N LEU A 388 -21.78 -1.44 23.08
CA LEU A 388 -22.80 -2.41 22.67
C LEU A 388 -23.50 -3.04 23.87
N ALA A 389 -22.79 -3.32 24.96
CA ALA A 389 -23.38 -3.83 26.19
C ALA A 389 -24.38 -2.84 26.82
N ILE A 390 -24.05 -1.54 26.84
CA ILE A 390 -24.97 -0.49 27.31
C ILE A 390 -26.20 -0.43 26.41
N LEU A 391 -26.02 -0.39 25.09
CA LEU A 391 -27.13 -0.32 24.14
C LEU A 391 -28.05 -1.55 24.25
N ALA A 392 -27.47 -2.74 24.39
CA ALA A 392 -28.22 -3.97 24.61
C ALA A 392 -29.01 -3.93 25.93
N PHE A 393 -28.41 -3.43 27.01
CA PHE A 393 -29.08 -3.29 28.30
C PHE A 393 -30.27 -2.33 28.24
N VAL A 394 -30.09 -1.17 27.59
CA VAL A 394 -31.18 -0.20 27.38
C VAL A 394 -32.29 -0.79 26.51
N SER A 395 -31.94 -1.49 25.43
CA SER A 395 -32.92 -2.20 24.59
C SER A 395 -33.69 -3.27 25.38
N HIS A 396 -33.01 -4.02 26.25
CA HIS A 396 -33.65 -5.02 27.09
C HIS A 396 -34.67 -4.40 28.07
N ILE A 397 -34.31 -3.31 28.76
CA ILE A 397 -35.22 -2.60 29.67
C ILE A 397 -36.39 -1.95 28.93
N ASN A 398 -36.20 -1.46 27.70
CA ASN A 398 -37.32 -0.85 26.97
C ASN A 398 -38.35 -1.88 26.46
N VAL A 399 -37.99 -3.17 26.43
CA VAL A 399 -38.87 -4.27 25.99
C VAL A 399 -39.62 -4.91 27.16
N TYR A 400 -39.10 -4.82 28.39
CA TYR A 400 -39.65 -5.44 29.62
C TYR A 400 -39.84 -4.42 30.73
#